data_AF-A0A538J5I1-F1
#
_entry.id   AF-A0A538J5I1-F1
#
_cell.length_a   1.000
_cell.length_b   1.000
_cell.length_c   1.000
_cell.angle_alpha   90.00
_cell.angle_beta   90.00
_cell.angle_gamma   90.00
#
_symmetry.space_group_name_H-M   'P 1'
#
loop_
_entity.id
_entity.type
_entity.pdbx_description
1 polymer ?
#
loop_
_entity_poly.entity_id
_entity_poly.type
_entity_poly.pdbx_seq_one_letter_code
_entity_poly.pdbx_strand_id
1 'polypeptide(L)' 'MDEARAVLGRLERIEELERRGAPPAELLDELRELVHEAEAWARRERDDGALAAAERCAWALASPVR' A
#
# COMPACT_ATOMS: atom_id res chain seq x y z
N MET A 1 16.26 5.38 -1.72
CA MET A 1 16.61 4.28 -2.64
C MET A 1 16.14 2.93 -2.11
N ASP A 2 16.00 2.77 -0.79
CA ASP A 2 15.45 1.56 -0.17
C ASP A 2 13.91 1.50 -0.26
N GLU A 3 13.25 2.65 -0.31
CA GLU A 3 11.79 2.78 -0.38
C GLU A 3 11.25 2.24 -1.71
N ALA A 4 11.90 2.56 -2.82
CA ALA A 4 11.53 2.01 -4.13
C ALA A 4 11.67 0.48 -4.16
N ARG A 5 12.68 -0.08 -3.49
CA ARG A 5 12.87 -1.53 -3.39
C ARG A 5 11.84 -2.18 -2.47
N ALA A 6 11.49 -1.53 -1.36
CA ALA A 6 10.43 -1.97 -0.46
C ALA A 6 9.07 -2.03 -1.19
N VAL A 7 8.74 -0.96 -1.93
CA VAL A 7 7.53 -0.89 -2.76
C VAL A 7 7.49 -2.03 -3.78
N LEU A 8 8.56 -2.22 -4.55
CA LEU A 8 8.62 -3.30 -5.54
C LEU A 8 8.46 -4.68 -4.90
N GLY A 9 9.16 -4.95 -3.80
CA GLY A 9 9.05 -6.23 -3.10
C GLY A 9 7.64 -6.48 -2.51
N ARG A 10 6.90 -5.42 -2.17
CA ARG A 10 5.51 -5.55 -1.73
C ARG A 10 4.55 -5.78 -2.90
N LEU A 11 4.75 -5.10 -4.03
CA LEU A 11 3.97 -5.34 -5.24
C LEU A 11 4.13 -6.80 -5.73
N GLU A 12 5.35 -7.33 -5.71
CA GLU A 12 5.62 -8.73 -6.03
C GLU A 12 4.87 -9.71 -5.09
N ARG A 13 4.79 -9.39 -3.78
CA ARG A 13 4.01 -10.21 -2.83
C ARG A 13 2.51 -10.15 -3.10
N ILE A 14 1.98 -8.96 -3.43
CA ILE A 14 0.56 -8.80 -3.80
C ILE A 14 0.25 -9.60 -5.05
N GLU A 15 1.08 -9.50 -6.09
CA GLU A 15 0.92 -10.28 -7.32
C GLU A 15 0.94 -11.79 -7.05
N GLU A 16 1.83 -12.28 -6.18
CA GLU A 16 1.86 -13.69 -5.79
C GLU A 16 0.59 -14.11 -5.03
N LEU A 17 0.12 -13.27 -4.09
CA LEU A 17 -1.14 -13.48 -3.36
C LEU A 17 -2.34 -13.59 -4.32
N GLU A 18 -2.41 -12.72 -5.31
CA GLU A 18 -3.43 -12.75 -6.36
C GLU A 18 -3.36 -14.03 -7.18
N ARG A 19 -2.16 -14.40 -7.67
CA ARG A 19 -1.96 -15.60 -8.48
C ARG A 19 -2.36 -16.88 -7.76
N ARG A 20 -2.05 -16.98 -6.46
CA ARG A 20 -2.38 -18.17 -5.66
C ARG A 20 -3.80 -18.18 -5.11
N GLY A 21 -4.61 -17.16 -5.41
CA GLY A 21 -5.97 -17.04 -4.91
C GLY A 21 -6.04 -16.96 -3.39
N ALA A 22 -5.10 -16.22 -2.78
CA ALA A 22 -5.04 -16.07 -1.34
C ALA A 22 -6.33 -15.41 -0.78
N PRO A 23 -6.67 -15.65 0.50
CA PRO A 23 -7.78 -14.97 1.15
C PRO A 23 -7.69 -13.44 0.96
N PRO A 24 -8.82 -12.75 0.70
CA PRO A 24 -8.83 -11.30 0.52
C PRO A 24 -8.20 -10.52 1.69
N ALA A 25 -8.28 -11.08 2.90
CA ALA A 25 -7.64 -10.49 4.08
C ALA A 25 -6.12 -10.37 3.92
N GLU A 26 -5.45 -11.38 3.35
CA GLU A 26 -3.99 -11.36 3.16
C GLU A 26 -3.57 -10.30 2.13
N LEU A 27 -4.36 -10.11 1.07
CA LEU A 27 -4.10 -9.02 0.11
C LEU A 27 -4.32 -7.64 0.74
N LEU A 28 -5.40 -7.49 1.51
CA LEU A 28 -5.71 -6.24 2.20
C LEU A 28 -4.63 -5.85 3.21
N ASP A 29 -4.00 -6.82 3.86
CA ASP A 29 -2.90 -6.56 4.78
C ASP A 29 -1.66 -6.01 4.05
N GLU A 30 -1.26 -6.62 2.93
CA GLU A 30 -0.17 -6.04 2.11
C GLU A 30 -0.54 -4.66 1.55
N LEU A 31 -1.78 -4.44 1.11
CA LEU A 31 -2.21 -3.12 0.62
C LEU A 31 -2.17 -2.05 1.71
N ARG A 32 -2.56 -2.36 2.95
CA ARG A 32 -2.48 -1.44 4.09
C ARG A 32 -1.05 -1.04 4.38
N GLU A 33 -0.15 -2.02 4.41
CA GLU A 33 1.26 -1.77 4.67
C GLU A 33 1.91 -0.97 3.52
N LEU A 34 1.53 -1.22 2.26
CA LEU A 34 1.99 -0.43 1.11
C LEU A 34 1.60 1.05 1.24
N VAL A 35 0.34 1.30 1.63
CA VAL A 35 -0.16 2.66 1.83
C VAL A 35 0.57 3.35 2.98
N HIS A 36 0.82 2.64 4.09
CA HIS A 36 1.57 3.18 5.22
C HIS A 36 3.00 3.60 4.83
N GLU A 37 3.70 2.76 4.06
CA GLU A 37 5.02 3.09 3.53
C GLU A 37 4.99 4.28 2.57
N ALA A 38 3.97 4.36 1.71
CA ALA A 38 3.80 5.48 0.79
C ALA A 38 3.55 6.81 1.54
N GLU A 39 2.75 6.80 2.61
CA GLU A 39 2.56 7.98 3.46
C GLU A 39 3.86 8.43 4.12
N ALA A 40 4.61 7.48 4.70
CA ALA A 40 5.89 7.77 5.35
C ALA A 40 6.91 8.37 4.36
N TRP A 41 6.97 7.80 3.15
CA TRP A 41 7.85 8.30 2.10
C TRP A 41 7.41 9.69 1.60
N ALA A 42 6.13 9.90 1.33
CA ALA A 42 5.59 11.21 0.91
C ALA A 42 5.89 12.32 1.94
N ARG A 43 5.75 12.02 3.25
CA ARG A 43 6.12 12.94 4.33
C ARG A 43 7.62 13.27 4.30
N ARG A 44 8.47 12.27 4.05
CA ARG A 44 9.93 12.45 3.99
C ARG A 44 10.35 13.33 2.81
N GLU A 45 9.68 13.18 1.66
CA GLU A 45 9.93 13.99 0.46
C GLU A 45 9.24 15.35 0.50
N ARG A 46 8.30 15.56 1.43
CA ARG A 46 7.39 16.72 1.48
C ARG A 46 6.60 16.88 0.18
N ASP A 47 6.11 15.76 -0.33
CA ASP A 47 5.22 15.71 -1.50
C ASP A 47 3.76 15.66 -1.03
N ASP A 48 3.11 16.83 -1.00
CA ASP A 48 1.72 16.97 -0.57
C ASP A 48 0.74 16.22 -1.48
N GLY A 49 1.07 16.10 -2.78
CA GLY A 49 0.23 15.39 -3.74
C GLY A 49 0.25 13.88 -3.50
N ALA A 50 1.44 13.33 -3.27
CA ALA A 50 1.62 11.94 -2.91
C ALA A 50 0.99 11.63 -1.54
N LEU A 51 1.16 12.52 -0.56
CA LEU A 51 0.57 12.35 0.77
C LEU A 51 -0.96 12.31 0.70
N ALA A 52 -1.58 13.26 -0.01
CA ALA A 52 -3.03 13.28 -0.17
C ALA A 52 -3.57 12.06 -0.92
N ALA A 53 -2.79 11.49 -1.86
CA ALA A 53 -3.15 10.25 -2.53
C ALA A 53 -3.13 9.05 -1.58
N ALA A 54 -2.07 8.92 -0.78
CA ALA A 54 -1.92 7.84 0.19
C ALA A 54 -3.02 7.89 1.27
N GLU A 55 -3.35 9.08 1.78
CA GLU A 55 -4.44 9.27 2.76
C GLU A 55 -5.82 8.84 2.21
N ARG A 56 -6.10 9.09 0.92
CA ARG A 56 -7.33 8.60 0.27
C ARG A 56 -7.36 7.07 0.17
N CYS A 57 -6.23 6.45 -0.14
CA CYS A 57 -6.11 5.00 -0.17
C CYS A 57 -6.31 4.40 1.24
N ALA A 58 -5.72 5.01 2.27
CA ALA A 58 -5.90 4.58 3.66
C ALA A 58 -7.37 4.63 4.08
N TRP A 59 -8.07 5.72 3.73
CA TRP A 59 -9.51 5.83 4.00
C TRP A 59 -10.34 4.75 3.28
N ALA A 60 -10.00 4.44 2.03
CA ALA A 60 -10.67 3.40 1.28
C ALA A 60 -10.47 2.00 1.90
N LEU A 61 -9.26 1.69 2.38
CA LEU A 61 -8.93 0.42 3.01
C LEU A 61 -9.50 0.24 4.43
N ALA A 62 -9.78 1.35 5.12
CA ALA A 62 -10.46 1.36 6.42
C ALA A 62 -11.99 1.26 6.30
N SER A 63 -12.54 1.53 5.11
CA SER A 63 -13.97 1.48 4.86
C SER A 63 -14.43 0.02 4.65
N PRO A 64 -15.50 -0.44 5.32
CA PRO A 64 -16.06 -1.75 5.03
C PRO A 64 -16.52 -1.80 3.57
N VAL A 65 -16.14 -2.86 2.86
CA VAL A 65 -16.71 -3.17 1.53
C VAL A 65 -18.20 -3.45 1.76
N ARG A 66 -19.07 -2.63 1.14
CA ARG A 66 -20.52 -2.78 1.21
C ARG A 66 -21.03 -3.90 0.31
#